data_AF-A0A0F9RW58-F1
#
_entry.id   AF-A0A0F9RW58-F1
#
_cell.length_a   1.000
_cell.length_b   1.000
_cell.length_c   1.000
_cell.angle_alpha   90.00
_cell.angle_beta   90.00
_cell.angle_gamma   90.00
#
_symmetry.space_group_name_H-M   'P 1'
#
loop_
_entity.id
_entity.type
_entity.pdbx_description
1 polymer ?
#
loop_
_entity_poly.entity_id
_entity_poly.type
_entity_poly.pdbx_seq_one_letter_code
_entity_poly.pdbx_strand_id
1 'polypeptide(L)'
;MSKDNRSWFGIKLTQKQSVSLFALALIGIFILSFMILFTFYPYISMFLFSPYYYNFEYFISMLIIMLPFILVIVAFLIICIYSLIRSRKIAKFYSEVLVTKNFKSTTTIFCPNCGNKRIKAENFCKTCGQE
;
A
#
# COMPACT_ATOMS: atom_id res chain seq x y z
N MET A 1 17.40 7.97 15.95
CA MET A 1 17.24 7.27 14.65
C MET A 1 16.12 7.94 13.87
N SER A 2 16.39 8.60 12.75
CA SER A 2 15.33 9.16 11.90
C SER A 2 14.54 8.00 11.28
N LYS A 3 13.23 7.99 11.50
CA LYS A 3 12.34 6.91 11.05
C LYS A 3 12.19 7.03 9.54
N ASP A 4 12.97 6.24 8.79
CA ASP A 4 12.96 6.31 7.32
C ASP A 4 11.56 5.91 6.79
N ASN A 5 10.84 6.86 6.21
CA ASN A 5 9.44 6.71 5.80
C ASN A 5 9.22 5.69 4.67
N ARG A 6 10.31 5.20 4.06
CA ARG A 6 10.31 4.21 2.98
C ARG A 6 10.45 2.77 3.45
N SER A 7 10.56 2.54 4.77
CA SER A 7 10.72 1.21 5.33
C SER A 7 9.39 0.56 5.72
N TRP A 8 9.28 -0.76 5.53
CA TRP A 8 8.24 -1.61 6.12
C TRP A 8 8.96 -2.63 6.99
N PHE A 9 8.68 -2.62 8.31
CA PHE A 9 9.44 -3.40 9.31
C PHE A 9 10.97 -3.25 9.20
N GLY A 10 11.46 -2.04 8.89
CA GLY A 10 12.90 -1.77 8.75
C GLY A 10 13.49 -2.09 7.37
N ILE A 11 12.75 -2.76 6.49
CA ILE A 11 13.19 -3.09 5.13
C ILE A 11 12.78 -1.97 4.17
N LYS A 12 13.72 -1.42 3.40
CA LYS A 12 13.44 -0.42 2.36
C LYS A 12 12.73 -1.08 1.18
N LEU A 13 11.50 -0.65 0.89
CA LEU A 13 10.72 -1.20 -0.21
C LEU A 13 10.90 -0.37 -1.48
N THR A 14 11.02 -1.06 -2.61
CA THR A 14 10.91 -0.43 -3.94
C THR A 14 9.45 -0.14 -4.30
N GLN A 15 9.21 0.76 -5.25
CA GLN A 15 7.85 1.09 -5.72
C GLN A 15 7.11 -0.18 -6.20
N LYS A 16 7.74 -1.04 -7.00
CA LYS A 16 7.14 -2.30 -7.50
C LYS A 16 6.77 -3.25 -6.36
N GLN A 17 7.64 -3.40 -5.35
CA GLN A 17 7.35 -4.22 -4.17
C GLN A 17 6.20 -3.65 -3.34
N SER A 18 6.10 -2.32 -3.21
CA SER A 18 5.00 -1.69 -2.47
C SER A 18 3.64 -1.91 -3.13
N VAL A 19 3.59 -1.93 -4.47
CA VAL A 19 2.36 -2.23 -5.23
C VAL A 19 1.99 -3.71 -5.11
N SER A 20 2.96 -4.61 -5.18
CA SER A 20 2.72 -6.04 -4.95
C SER A 20 2.21 -6.34 -3.55
N LEU A 21 2.79 -5.70 -2.52
CA LEU A 21 2.30 -5.79 -1.14
C LEU A 21 0.88 -5.24 -0.97
N PHE A 22 0.55 -4.15 -1.65
CA PHE A 22 -0.81 -3.59 -1.65
C PHE A 22 -1.83 -4.58 -2.24
N ALA A 23 -1.54 -5.17 -3.41
CA ALA A 23 -2.39 -6.16 -4.04
C ALA A 23 -2.55 -7.42 -3.18
N LEU A 24 -1.46 -7.90 -2.57
CA LEU A 24 -1.49 -9.06 -1.67
C LEU A 24 -2.31 -8.78 -0.41
N ALA A 25 -2.23 -7.57 0.15
CA ALA A 25 -3.05 -7.19 1.30
C ALA A 25 -4.54 -7.08 0.95
N LEU A 26 -4.89 -6.63 -0.26
CA LEU A 26 -6.29 -6.63 -0.73
C LEU A 26 -6.85 -8.04 -0.88
N ILE A 27 -6.10 -8.94 -1.51
CA ILE A 27 -6.48 -10.35 -1.64
C ILE A 27 -6.60 -10.99 -0.25
N GLY A 28 -5.67 -10.69 0.65
CA GLY A 28 -5.70 -11.16 2.03
C GLY A 28 -6.97 -10.73 2.77
N ILE A 29 -7.39 -9.47 2.65
CA ILE A 29 -8.65 -8.98 3.25
C ILE A 29 -9.86 -9.71 2.67
N PHE A 30 -9.88 -9.94 1.36
CA PHE A 30 -10.96 -10.68 0.72
C PHE A 30 -11.06 -12.11 1.27
N ILE A 31 -9.94 -12.84 1.34
CA ILE A 31 -9.88 -14.19 1.91
C ILE A 31 -10.31 -14.18 3.39
N LEU A 32 -9.79 -13.24 4.19
CA LEU A 32 -10.13 -13.12 5.60
C LEU A 32 -11.62 -12.85 5.81
N SER A 33 -12.24 -12.02 4.95
CA SER A 33 -13.69 -11.76 5.02
C SER A 33 -14.51 -13.03 4.79
N PHE A 34 -14.07 -13.89 3.88
CA PHE A 34 -14.69 -15.18 3.63
C PHE A 34 -14.49 -16.13 4.82
N MET A 35 -13.28 -16.18 5.40
CA MET A 35 -13.00 -17.01 6.58
C MET A 35 -13.85 -16.59 7.79
N ILE A 36 -14.05 -15.28 8.00
CA ILE A 36 -14.96 -14.76 9.03
C ILE A 36 -16.37 -15.29 8.79
N LEU A 37 -16.89 -15.17 7.57
CA LEU A 37 -18.24 -15.63 7.25
C LEU A 37 -18.42 -17.13 7.55
N PHE A 38 -17.46 -17.96 7.17
CA PHE A 38 -17.48 -19.40 7.49
C PHE A 38 -17.41 -19.68 8.99
N THR A 39 -16.61 -18.91 9.72
CA THR A 39 -16.46 -19.03 11.18
C THR A 39 -17.78 -18.69 11.89
N PHE A 40 -18.50 -17.67 11.41
CA PHE A 40 -19.76 -17.23 12.01
C PHE A 40 -21.01 -17.97 11.50
N TYR A 41 -20.92 -18.65 10.34
CA TYR A 41 -22.02 -19.42 9.77
C TYR A 41 -22.74 -20.38 10.75
N PRO A 42 -22.04 -21.23 11.54
CA PRO A 42 -22.71 -22.11 12.49
C PRO A 42 -23.54 -21.34 13.52
N TYR A 43 -23.07 -20.19 14.00
CA TYR A 43 -23.82 -19.35 14.95
C TYR A 43 -25.06 -18.73 14.31
N ILE A 44 -24.93 -18.22 13.09
CA ILE A 44 -26.06 -17.68 12.33
C ILE A 44 -27.11 -18.78 12.11
N SER A 45 -26.67 -19.99 11.73
CA SER A 45 -27.57 -21.12 11.51
C SER A 45 -28.26 -21.58 12.81
N MET A 46 -27.52 -21.64 13.91
CA MET A 46 -28.05 -22.04 15.21
C MET A 46 -29.11 -21.04 15.70
N PHE A 47 -28.85 -19.74 15.52
CA PHE A 47 -29.77 -18.67 15.91
C PHE A 47 -31.03 -18.62 15.05
N LEU A 48 -30.90 -18.78 13.72
CA LEU A 48 -32.03 -18.65 12.79
C LEU A 48 -32.91 -19.89 12.72
N PHE A 49 -32.35 -21.10 12.78
CA PHE A 49 -33.09 -22.33 12.48
C PHE A 49 -33.46 -23.17 13.71
N SER A 50 -32.85 -22.94 14.87
CA SER A 50 -33.10 -23.76 16.06
C SER A 50 -33.08 -22.98 17.38
N PRO A 51 -33.93 -21.93 17.52
CA PRO A 51 -33.94 -21.10 18.73
C PRO A 51 -34.40 -21.87 19.99
N TYR A 52 -35.20 -22.92 19.85
CA TYR A 52 -35.78 -23.67 20.97
C TYR A 52 -34.83 -24.69 21.64
N TYR A 53 -33.74 -25.09 20.97
CA TYR A 53 -32.73 -26.03 21.51
C TYR A 53 -31.46 -25.32 22.00
N TYR A 54 -31.57 -24.04 22.30
CA TYR A 54 -30.44 -23.22 22.66
C TYR A 54 -30.09 -23.41 24.15
N ASN A 55 -29.18 -24.36 24.43
CA ASN A 55 -28.54 -24.41 25.74
C ASN A 55 -27.44 -23.35 25.81
N PHE A 56 -27.59 -22.38 26.71
CA PHE A 56 -26.64 -21.29 26.91
C PHE A 56 -25.21 -21.80 27.19
N GLU A 57 -25.05 -22.89 27.94
CA GLU A 57 -23.74 -23.49 28.24
C GLU A 57 -23.02 -24.00 26.98
N TYR A 58 -23.77 -24.58 26.05
CA TYR A 58 -23.23 -25.06 24.77
C TYR A 58 -22.72 -23.90 23.92
N PHE A 59 -23.45 -22.79 23.90
CA PHE A 59 -23.03 -21.59 23.18
C PHE A 59 -21.73 -21.00 23.74
N ILE A 60 -21.64 -20.87 25.07
CA ILE A 60 -20.42 -20.37 25.72
C ILE A 60 -19.23 -21.28 25.43
N SER A 61 -19.43 -22.60 25.47
CA SER A 61 -18.38 -23.57 25.15
C SER A 61 -17.89 -23.45 23.70
N MET A 62 -18.81 -23.31 22.75
CA MET A 62 -18.50 -23.04 21.33
C MET A 62 -17.68 -21.75 21.16
N LEU A 63 -18.09 -20.66 21.81
CA LEU A 63 -17.37 -19.38 21.76
C LEU A 63 -15.94 -19.50 22.28
N ILE A 64 -15.73 -20.21 23.40
CA ILE A 64 -14.40 -20.41 23.98
C ILE A 64 -13.49 -21.17 23.02
N ILE A 65 -13.99 -22.22 22.38
CA ILE A 65 -13.24 -23.02 21.40
C ILE A 65 -12.86 -22.19 20.15
N MET A 66 -13.73 -21.24 19.75
CA MET A 66 -13.50 -20.40 18.57
C MET A 66 -12.67 -19.15 18.84
N LEU A 67 -12.56 -18.70 20.10
CA LEU A 67 -11.77 -17.54 20.52
C LEU A 67 -10.35 -17.50 19.92
N PRO A 68 -9.52 -18.57 19.96
CA PRO A 68 -8.18 -18.53 19.38
C PRO A 68 -8.20 -18.26 17.87
N PHE A 69 -9.17 -18.80 17.13
CA PHE A 69 -9.31 -18.54 15.69
C PHE A 69 -9.66 -17.08 15.42
N ILE A 70 -10.56 -16.50 16.21
CA ILE A 70 -10.93 -15.08 16.10
C ILE A 70 -9.70 -14.19 16.36
N LEU A 71 -8.89 -14.51 17.38
CA LEU A 71 -7.67 -13.75 17.67
C LEU A 71 -6.67 -13.78 16.50
N VAL A 72 -6.50 -14.95 15.87
CA VAL A 72 -5.64 -15.09 14.68
C VAL A 72 -6.17 -14.27 13.51
N ILE A 73 -7.47 -14.33 13.22
CA ILE A 73 -8.10 -13.55 12.15
C ILE A 73 -7.91 -12.05 12.40
N VAL A 74 -8.12 -11.58 13.63
CA VAL A 74 -7.94 -10.16 14.00
C VAL A 74 -6.48 -9.74 13.82
N ALA A 75 -5.52 -10.56 14.24
CA ALA A 75 -4.10 -10.27 14.05
C ALA A 75 -3.74 -10.12 12.56
N PHE A 76 -4.23 -11.04 11.70
CA PHE A 76 -4.02 -10.94 10.26
C PHE A 76 -4.69 -9.71 9.64
N LEU A 77 -5.91 -9.36 10.07
CA LEU A 77 -6.58 -8.15 9.62
C LEU A 77 -5.78 -6.89 9.96
N ILE A 78 -5.23 -6.80 11.18
CA ILE A 78 -4.37 -5.69 11.60
C ILE A 78 -3.15 -5.59 10.68
N ILE A 79 -2.49 -6.72 10.38
CA ILE A 79 -1.33 -6.77 9.48
C ILE A 79 -1.71 -6.31 8.06
N CYS A 80 -2.84 -6.79 7.52
CA CYS A 80 -3.32 -6.39 6.19
C CYS A 80 -3.63 -4.89 6.12
N ILE A 81 -4.38 -4.36 7.08
CA ILE A 81 -4.73 -2.93 7.14
C ILE A 81 -3.48 -2.08 7.28
N TYR A 82 -2.56 -2.47 8.16
CA TYR A 82 -1.28 -1.79 8.34
C TYR A 82 -0.47 -1.76 7.02
N SER A 83 -0.44 -2.89 6.30
CA SER A 83 0.25 -3.02 5.02
C SER A 83 -0.39 -2.15 3.93
N LEU A 84 -1.72 -2.03 3.89
CA LEU A 84 -2.43 -1.12 2.97
C LEU A 84 -2.11 0.35 3.25
N ILE A 85 -2.17 0.77 4.52
CA ILE A 85 -1.90 2.15 4.90
C ILE A 85 -0.45 2.51 4.55
N ARG A 86 0.50 1.60 4.82
CA ARG A 86 1.92 1.86 4.57
C ARG A 86 2.25 1.89 3.08
N SER A 87 1.77 0.93 2.30
CA SER A 87 1.99 0.89 0.85
C SER A 87 1.41 2.12 0.15
N ARG A 88 0.24 2.62 0.57
CA ARG A 88 -0.34 3.88 0.06
C ARG A 88 0.54 5.09 0.34
N LYS A 89 1.13 5.19 1.54
CA LYS A 89 2.07 6.29 1.88
C LYS A 89 3.32 6.26 1.00
N ILE A 90 3.85 5.06 0.74
CA ILE A 90 5.03 4.88 -0.11
C ILE A 90 4.71 5.25 -1.57
N ALA A 91 3.57 4.81 -2.10
CA ALA A 91 3.15 5.14 -3.46
C ALA A 91 3.03 6.66 -3.69
N LYS A 92 2.42 7.40 -2.75
CA LYS A 92 2.34 8.88 -2.80
C LYS A 92 3.72 9.54 -2.85
N PHE A 93 4.65 9.06 -2.03
CA PHE A 93 6.01 9.59 -2.00
C PHE A 93 6.73 9.41 -3.34
N TYR A 94 6.59 8.24 -3.99
CA TYR A 94 7.19 8.02 -5.31
C TYR A 94 6.51 8.84 -6.42
N SER A 95 5.20 9.08 -6.37
CA SER A 95 4.53 9.94 -7.35
C SER A 95 5.01 11.40 -7.27
N GLU A 96 5.23 11.94 -6.08
CA GLU A 96 5.74 13.31 -5.91
C GLU A 96 7.20 13.45 -6.41
N VAL A 97 8.03 12.43 -6.20
CA VAL A 97 9.41 12.40 -6.69
C VAL A 97 9.48 12.25 -8.22
N LEU A 98 8.57 11.50 -8.84
CA LEU A 98 8.52 11.37 -10.29
C LEU A 98 8.13 12.69 -10.98
N VAL A 99 7.17 13.44 -10.41
CA VAL A 99 6.76 14.75 -10.93
C VAL A 99 7.91 15.76 -10.86
N THR A 100 8.73 15.71 -9.81
CA THR A 100 9.90 16.58 -9.66
C THR A 100 11.12 16.15 -10.49
N LYS A 101 11.20 14.89 -10.93
CA LYS A 101 12.26 14.42 -11.85
C LYS A 101 12.01 14.73 -13.33
N ASN A 102 10.79 15.12 -13.70
CA ASN A 102 10.52 15.69 -15.03
C ASN A 102 11.01 17.14 -15.17
N PHE A 103 11.90 17.59 -14.28
CA PHE A 103 12.58 18.87 -14.37
C PHE A 103 13.54 18.85 -15.57
N LYS A 104 13.15 19.60 -16.62
CA LYS A 104 13.95 20.06 -17.75
C LYS A 104 14.92 19.02 -18.31
N SER A 105 14.50 18.29 -19.33
CA SER A 105 15.45 17.91 -20.38
C SER A 105 15.95 19.21 -21.02
N THR A 106 17.00 19.79 -20.44
CA THR A 106 17.81 20.82 -21.09
C THR A 106 18.49 20.16 -22.27
N THR A 107 17.75 20.02 -23.39
CA THR A 107 18.36 19.80 -24.70
C THR A 107 19.40 20.89 -24.87
N THR A 108 20.67 20.52 -24.77
CA THR A 108 21.78 21.41 -25.01
C THR A 108 22.05 21.37 -26.51
N ILE A 109 21.98 22.53 -27.15
CA ILE A 109 22.29 22.72 -28.56
C ILE A 109 23.61 23.50 -28.61
N PHE A 110 24.45 23.25 -29.59
CA PHE A 110 25.63 24.08 -29.82
C PHE A 110 25.22 25.36 -30.55
N CYS A 111 25.71 26.51 -30.10
CA CYS A 111 25.50 27.78 -30.78
C CYS A 111 26.20 27.75 -32.15
N PRO A 112 25.52 28.09 -33.26
CA PRO A 112 26.11 28.07 -34.59
C PRO A 112 27.23 29.11 -34.78
N ASN A 113 27.26 30.18 -33.97
CA ASN A 113 28.24 31.24 -34.11
C ASN A 113 29.52 31.03 -33.28
N CYS A 114 29.40 30.57 -32.03
CA CYS A 114 30.58 30.42 -31.14
C CYS A 114 30.90 28.97 -30.75
N GLY A 115 30.09 28.00 -31.18
CA GLY A 115 30.28 26.58 -30.83
C GLY A 115 30.07 26.24 -29.34
N ASN A 116 29.69 27.21 -28.50
CA ASN A 116 29.42 26.95 -27.09
C ASN A 116 28.07 26.28 -26.88
N LYS A 117 28.00 25.44 -25.84
CA LYS A 117 26.77 24.76 -25.44
C LYS A 117 25.77 25.79 -24.91
N ARG A 118 24.61 25.89 -25.55
CA ARG A 118 23.46 26.66 -25.07
C ARG A 118 22.30 25.75 -24.71
N ILE A 119 21.46 26.19 -23.81
CA ILE A 119 20.23 25.48 -23.45
C ILE A 119 19.17 25.87 -24.49
N LYS A 120 18.48 24.90 -25.13
CA LYS A 120 17.44 25.16 -26.16
C LYS A 120 16.34 26.14 -25.71
N ALA A 121 16.08 26.22 -24.41
CA ALA A 121 15.09 27.14 -23.83
C ALA A 121 15.58 28.60 -23.75
N GLU A 122 16.86 28.87 -24.00
CA GLU A 122 17.42 30.21 -24.04
C GLU A 122 17.55 30.64 -25.50
N ASN A 123 16.81 31.68 -25.89
CA ASN A 123 16.85 32.24 -27.25
C ASN A 123 18.19 32.92 -27.57
N PHE A 124 19.04 33.17 -26.57
CA PHE A 124 20.29 33.91 -26.72
C PHE A 124 21.46 33.10 -26.19
N CYS A 125 22.59 33.13 -26.90
CA CYS A 125 23.82 32.56 -26.39
C CYS A 125 24.46 33.52 -25.37
N LYS A 126 24.62 33.09 -24.11
CA LYS A 126 25.25 33.90 -23.05
C LYS A 126 26.71 34.26 -23.31
N THR A 127 27.39 33.55 -24.22
CA THR A 127 28.81 33.77 -24.50
C THR A 127 29.05 34.73 -25.66
N CYS A 128 28.23 34.68 -26.72
CA CYS A 128 28.37 35.58 -27.87
C CYS A 128 27.27 36.65 -27.96
N GLY A 129 26.25 36.61 -27.10
CA GLY A 129 25.17 37.60 -27.05
C GLY A 129 24.20 37.56 -28.23
N GLN A 130 24.33 36.58 -29.14
CA GLN A 130 23.50 36.47 -30.34
C GLN A 130 22.41 35.41 -30.21
N GLU A 131 21.32 35.62 -30.96
CA GLU A 131 20.17 34.72 -31.10
C GLU A 131 20.49 33.44 -31.88
#